data_AF-A0A8H6V6B4-F1
#
_entry.id   AF-A0A8H6V6B4-F1
#
_cell.length_a   1.000
_cell.length_b   1.000
_cell.length_c   1.000
_cell.angle_alpha   90.00
_cell.angle_beta   90.00
_cell.angle_gamma   90.00
#
_symmetry.space_group_name_H-M   'P 1'
#
loop_
_entity.id
_entity.type
_entity.pdbx_description
1 polymer ?
#
loop_
_entity_poly.entity_id
_entity_poly.type
_entity_poly.pdbx_seq_one_letter_code
_entity_poly.pdbx_strand_id
1 'polypeptide(L)'
;MDYFERLETQIRKSSASSSPMQSKADNDEERGVSRTVAQQGKKPVTSERQDLPHICIADIKPQDVRGFLRLQPDCNFNSCWQLTAQDKLQAPEYLGSILSGYWRAAGGGSENKALMRSRLETILVVVLASKKRESASAYGSLHLQFEKNLSLPWSHKNRAYVLEGTTDYSIWYGEQKKETNLLFFCASRRGNIGRYQALCSMAMLHHARKRARRNDTIIYGIVTDTDEWRFLCIDKESQYSGCIMSWDKGQQVDIISTIYKILTHAAALAQALEAPSLTEYRSVEDASGLEWSD
;
A
#
# COMPACT_ATOMS: atom_id res chain seq x y z
N MET A 1 3.57 14.17 21.11
CA MET A 1 3.32 14.44 19.68
C MET A 1 3.81 13.25 18.88
N ASP A 2 2.88 12.47 18.33
CA ASP A 2 3.20 11.29 17.52
C ASP A 2 3.92 11.71 16.22
N TYR A 3 4.75 10.83 15.65
CA TYR A 3 5.46 11.05 14.39
C TYR A 3 4.49 11.51 13.27
N PHE A 4 3.28 10.94 13.26
CA PHE A 4 2.25 11.29 12.29
C PHE A 4 1.61 12.65 12.56
N GLU A 5 1.47 13.06 13.84
CA GLU A 5 1.06 14.44 14.17
C GLU A 5 2.12 15.45 13.72
N ARG A 6 3.42 15.09 13.72
CA ARG A 6 4.49 15.94 13.17
C ARG A 6 4.35 16.12 11.65
N LEU A 7 4.09 15.04 10.92
CA LEU A 7 3.76 15.07 9.48
C LEU A 7 2.55 15.98 9.21
N GLU A 8 1.45 15.80 9.95
CA GLU A 8 0.23 16.62 9.83
C GLU A 8 0.46 18.09 10.21
N THR A 9 1.31 18.36 11.20
CA THR A 9 1.67 19.73 11.63
C THR A 9 2.55 20.43 10.58
N GLN A 10 3.43 19.70 9.91
CA GLN A 10 4.28 20.25 8.85
C GLN A 10 3.46 20.59 7.59
N ILE A 11 2.37 19.86 7.33
CA ILE A 11 1.35 20.18 6.31
C ILE A 11 0.62 21.49 6.63
N ARG A 12 0.17 21.69 7.88
CA ARG A 12 -0.50 22.95 8.26
C ARG A 12 0.40 24.18 8.07
N LYS A 13 1.72 24.02 8.23
CA LYS A 13 2.70 25.09 8.03
C LYS A 13 2.97 25.40 6.56
N SER A 14 2.90 24.41 5.66
CA SER A 14 3.04 24.64 4.22
C SER A 14 1.73 25.10 3.54
N SER A 15 0.58 24.88 4.17
CA SER A 15 -0.74 25.31 3.67
C SER A 15 -1.27 26.62 4.27
N ALA A 16 -0.47 27.34 5.07
CA ALA A 16 -0.85 28.61 5.68
C ALA A 16 -0.79 29.78 4.66
N SER A 17 -1.52 29.67 3.54
CA SER A 17 -1.97 30.79 2.72
C SER A 17 -3.37 30.52 2.15
N SER A 18 -4.33 30.19 3.01
CA SER A 18 -5.76 30.43 2.73
C SER A 18 -6.59 30.16 3.98
N SER A 19 -7.39 31.15 4.37
CA SER A 19 -8.27 31.13 5.54
C SER A 19 -9.36 30.05 5.42
N PRO A 20 -9.77 29.40 6.52
CA PRO A 20 -10.90 28.49 6.51
C PRO A 20 -12.21 29.22 6.85
N MET A 21 -13.24 29.04 6.02
CA MET A 21 -14.64 29.24 6.38
C MET A 21 -15.13 28.02 7.16
N GLN A 22 -15.71 28.27 8.34
CA GLN A 22 -16.39 27.30 9.18
C GLN A 22 -17.77 26.95 8.61
N SER A 23 -18.17 25.68 8.73
CA SER A 23 -19.56 25.34 9.02
C SER A 23 -19.63 24.12 9.95
N LYS A 24 -20.62 24.18 10.85
CA LYS A 24 -20.90 23.30 12.00
C LYS A 24 -21.92 22.22 11.62
N ALA A 25 -22.13 21.34 12.61
CA ALA A 25 -23.27 20.46 12.90
C ALA A 25 -23.01 18.97 12.56
N ASP A 26 -23.47 17.99 13.33
CA ASP A 26 -23.98 17.92 14.70
C ASP A 26 -23.85 16.44 15.12
N ASN A 27 -23.75 16.19 16.42
CA ASN A 27 -23.76 14.85 17.00
C ASN A 27 -25.19 14.30 17.03
N ASP A 28 -25.36 12.98 16.88
CA ASP A 28 -26.33 12.24 17.68
C ASP A 28 -25.88 10.80 17.91
N GLU A 29 -25.87 10.44 19.19
CA GLU A 29 -25.74 9.09 19.74
C GLU A 29 -27.02 8.28 19.46
N GLU A 30 -26.88 6.99 19.16
CA GLU A 30 -27.90 6.04 19.60
C GLU A 30 -27.31 4.68 19.99
N ARG A 31 -27.82 4.18 21.10
CA ARG A 31 -27.35 3.07 21.93
C ARG A 31 -28.43 1.99 21.87
N GLY A 32 -28.08 0.72 21.58
CA GLY A 32 -29.12 -0.31 21.36
C GLY A 32 -28.70 -1.77 21.50
N VAL A 33 -28.54 -2.23 22.75
CA VAL A 33 -28.94 -3.54 23.33
C VAL A 33 -28.46 -4.87 22.70
N SER A 34 -27.69 -5.60 23.51
CA SER A 34 -27.34 -7.03 23.43
C SER A 34 -28.55 -7.98 23.56
N ARG A 35 -28.51 -9.12 22.85
CA ARG A 35 -29.15 -10.38 23.29
C ARG A 35 -28.29 -11.60 22.96
N THR A 36 -28.01 -12.37 24.01
CA THR A 36 -27.32 -13.67 24.03
C THR A 36 -28.34 -14.80 23.84
N VAL A 37 -28.05 -15.80 23.01
CA VAL A 37 -28.57 -17.16 23.19
C VAL A 37 -27.46 -18.15 22.82
N ALA A 38 -27.12 -19.02 23.79
CA ALA A 38 -26.20 -20.13 23.65
C ALA A 38 -26.96 -21.40 23.21
N GLN A 39 -26.37 -22.20 22.31
CA GLN A 39 -26.63 -23.64 22.23
C GLN A 39 -25.34 -24.40 21.88
N GLN A 40 -25.07 -25.43 22.70
CA GLN A 40 -23.93 -26.35 22.63
C GLN A 40 -24.32 -27.70 21.99
N GLY A 41 -23.34 -28.35 21.37
CA GLY A 41 -23.26 -29.80 21.07
C GLY A 41 -23.25 -30.10 19.56
N LYS A 42 -22.36 -30.89 18.95
CA LYS A 42 -21.41 -31.93 19.38
C LYS A 42 -20.24 -32.04 18.36
N LYS A 43 -19.06 -32.48 18.83
CA LYS A 43 -17.83 -32.81 18.06
C LYS A 43 -18.00 -34.04 17.14
N PRO A 44 -17.15 -34.14 16.09
CA PRO A 44 -16.16 -35.23 16.00
C PRO A 44 -14.75 -34.67 15.72
N VAL A 45 -13.74 -34.90 16.58
CA VAL A 45 -12.67 -35.93 16.52
C VAL A 45 -11.71 -35.81 15.30
N THR A 46 -10.71 -34.96 15.51
CA THR A 46 -9.26 -35.02 15.17
C THR A 46 -8.77 -35.26 13.73
N SER A 47 -8.21 -34.19 13.15
CA SER A 47 -6.80 -34.16 12.71
C SER A 47 -6.15 -32.87 13.24
N GLU A 48 -5.25 -32.96 14.22
CA GLU A 48 -4.55 -31.80 14.78
C GLU A 48 -3.55 -31.21 13.77
N ARG A 49 -4.03 -30.37 12.86
CA ARG A 49 -3.32 -29.12 12.58
C ARG A 49 -3.75 -28.18 13.70
N GLN A 50 -2.83 -27.71 14.52
CA GLN A 50 -3.16 -26.64 15.46
C GLN A 50 -3.55 -25.42 14.62
N ASP A 51 -4.86 -25.17 14.48
CA ASP A 51 -5.37 -23.98 13.81
C ASP A 51 -4.89 -22.75 14.59
N LEU A 52 -3.88 -22.09 14.06
CA LEU A 52 -3.35 -20.87 14.65
C LEU A 52 -4.44 -19.78 14.59
N PRO A 53 -4.52 -18.90 15.59
CA PRO A 53 -5.46 -17.79 15.54
C PRO A 53 -5.16 -16.86 14.36
N HIS A 54 -6.19 -16.57 13.56
CA HIS A 54 -6.14 -15.63 12.45
C HIS A 54 -6.41 -14.21 12.97
N ILE A 55 -5.62 -13.24 12.53
CA ILE A 55 -5.78 -11.82 12.83
C ILE A 55 -5.85 -11.07 11.51
N CYS A 56 -6.99 -10.42 11.25
CA CYS A 56 -7.09 -9.48 10.15
C CYS A 56 -6.28 -8.22 10.48
N ILE A 57 -5.47 -7.74 9.53
CA ILE A 57 -4.70 -6.50 9.69
C ILE A 57 -5.57 -5.26 9.93
N ALA A 58 -6.85 -5.30 9.53
CA ALA A 58 -7.81 -4.24 9.78
C ALA A 58 -8.17 -4.11 11.27
N ASP A 59 -8.00 -5.19 12.05
CA ASP A 59 -8.29 -5.22 13.48
C ASP A 59 -7.11 -4.77 14.35
N ILE A 60 -5.92 -4.61 13.75
CA ILE A 60 -4.73 -4.14 14.45
C ILE A 60 -4.88 -2.65 14.73
N LYS A 61 -4.91 -2.29 16.01
CA LYS A 61 -5.09 -0.89 16.42
C LYS A 61 -3.83 -0.07 16.11
N PRO A 62 -3.97 1.20 15.70
CA PRO A 62 -2.86 2.10 15.39
C PRO A 62 -1.71 2.12 16.40
N GLN A 63 -2.03 2.13 17.70
CA GLN A 63 -1.06 2.13 18.78
C GLN A 63 -0.23 0.84 18.88
N ASP A 64 -0.78 -0.28 18.41
CA ASP A 64 -0.15 -1.59 18.48
C ASP A 64 0.73 -1.87 17.25
N VAL A 65 0.48 -1.18 16.13
CA VAL A 65 1.17 -1.37 14.83
C VAL A 65 2.69 -1.40 14.99
N ARG A 66 3.31 -0.42 15.68
CA ARG A 66 4.77 -0.35 15.81
C ARG A 66 5.36 -1.54 16.57
N GLY A 67 4.81 -1.83 17.75
CA GLY A 67 5.30 -2.92 18.59
C GLY A 67 5.04 -4.29 17.98
N PHE A 68 3.87 -4.44 17.37
CA PHE A 68 3.42 -5.68 16.75
C PHE A 68 4.20 -6.00 15.47
N LEU A 69 4.43 -5.00 14.60
CA LEU A 69 5.13 -5.14 13.31
C LEU A 69 6.65 -4.96 13.41
N ARG A 70 7.17 -4.55 14.58
CA ARG A 70 8.60 -4.30 14.83
C ARG A 70 9.21 -3.25 13.88
N LEU A 71 8.41 -2.25 13.51
CA LEU A 71 8.85 -1.14 12.66
C LEU A 71 9.19 0.09 13.49
N GLN A 72 10.17 0.86 13.03
CA GLN A 72 10.53 2.15 13.61
C GLN A 72 10.22 3.30 12.65
N PRO A 73 9.83 4.49 13.11
CA PRO A 73 9.74 5.64 12.22
C PRO A 73 11.14 6.02 11.74
N ASP A 74 11.25 6.39 10.47
CA ASP A 74 12.46 7.00 9.91
C ASP A 74 12.53 8.48 10.33
N CYS A 75 13.61 8.83 11.02
CA CYS A 75 13.90 10.19 11.46
C CYS A 75 14.37 11.09 10.29
N ASN A 76 14.84 10.52 9.17
CA ASN A 76 15.28 11.22 7.96
C ASN A 76 14.31 10.98 6.79
N PHE A 77 13.07 11.40 7.01
CA PHE A 77 11.91 11.21 6.13
C PHE A 77 12.07 11.70 4.68
N ASN A 78 13.09 12.49 4.34
CA ASN A 78 13.25 13.04 2.99
C ASN A 78 13.99 12.10 2.03
N SER A 79 14.77 11.15 2.51
CA SER A 79 15.71 10.39 1.67
C SER A 79 15.00 9.56 0.59
N CYS A 80 13.91 8.88 0.93
CA CYS A 80 13.20 7.99 0.01
C CYS A 80 12.37 8.76 -1.04
N TRP A 81 11.86 9.95 -0.70
CA TRP A 81 10.84 10.66 -1.48
C TRP A 81 11.39 11.81 -2.33
N GLN A 82 12.69 12.07 -2.29
CA GLN A 82 13.30 13.04 -3.19
C GLN A 82 13.22 12.57 -4.64
N LEU A 83 12.64 13.41 -5.48
CA LEU A 83 12.59 13.24 -6.93
C LEU A 83 13.80 13.95 -7.55
N THR A 84 14.56 13.22 -8.35
CA THR A 84 15.63 13.77 -9.19
C THR A 84 15.07 14.36 -10.48
N ALA A 85 15.90 15.07 -11.25
CA ALA A 85 15.49 15.57 -12.57
C ALA A 85 15.11 14.43 -13.53
N GLN A 86 15.72 13.27 -13.38
CA GLN A 86 15.45 12.06 -14.16
C GLN A 86 14.12 11.40 -13.77
N ASP A 87 13.68 11.58 -12.51
CA ASP A 87 12.39 11.06 -12.05
C ASP A 87 11.22 11.93 -12.52
N LYS A 88 11.46 13.24 -12.73
CA LYS A 88 10.44 14.20 -13.13
C LYS A 88 10.04 13.97 -14.58
N LEU A 89 8.86 13.38 -14.76
CA LEU A 89 8.30 13.12 -16.08
C LEU A 89 7.00 13.87 -16.28
N GLN A 90 6.80 14.32 -17.53
CA GLN A 90 5.48 14.76 -17.96
C GLN A 90 4.61 13.52 -18.11
N ALA A 91 3.48 13.52 -17.42
CA ALA A 91 2.44 12.54 -17.63
C ALA A 91 2.05 12.51 -19.12
N PRO A 92 1.60 11.37 -19.66
CA PRO A 92 1.08 11.34 -21.02
C PRO A 92 -0.03 12.39 -21.17
N GLU A 93 0.06 13.24 -22.21
CA GLU A 93 -0.81 14.41 -22.38
C GLU A 93 -2.31 14.06 -22.30
N TYR A 94 -2.68 12.88 -22.78
CA TYR A 94 -4.07 12.39 -22.78
C TYR A 94 -4.59 11.98 -21.39
N LEU A 95 -3.74 11.75 -20.40
CA LEU A 95 -4.16 11.31 -19.05
C LEU A 95 -5.06 12.37 -18.40
N GLY A 96 -4.67 13.64 -18.50
CA GLY A 96 -5.47 14.75 -17.97
C GLY A 96 -6.87 14.80 -18.59
N SER A 97 -6.96 14.60 -19.91
CA SER A 97 -8.23 14.56 -20.63
C SER A 97 -9.12 13.40 -20.15
N ILE A 98 -8.59 12.18 -20.01
CA ILE A 98 -9.35 11.03 -19.52
C ILE A 98 -9.85 11.27 -18.10
N LEU A 99 -8.98 11.73 -17.20
CA LEU A 99 -9.34 11.97 -15.80
C LEU A 99 -10.37 13.09 -15.65
N SER A 100 -10.32 14.11 -16.51
CA SER A 100 -11.36 15.15 -16.58
C SER A 100 -12.70 14.61 -17.08
N GLY A 101 -12.68 13.61 -17.98
CA GLY A 101 -13.87 12.93 -18.49
C GLY A 101 -14.65 12.23 -17.38
N TYR A 102 -13.97 11.50 -16.49
CA TYR A 102 -14.59 10.88 -15.32
C TYR A 102 -15.34 11.89 -14.45
N TRP A 103 -14.72 13.04 -14.15
CA TRP A 103 -15.33 14.08 -13.34
C TRP A 103 -16.60 14.67 -13.99
N ARG A 104 -16.51 14.96 -15.30
CA ARG A 104 -17.64 15.51 -16.08
C ARG A 104 -18.80 14.51 -16.19
N ALA A 105 -18.49 13.23 -16.44
CA ALA A 105 -19.49 12.18 -16.59
C ALA A 105 -20.21 11.86 -15.27
N ALA A 106 -19.50 11.92 -14.15
CA ALA A 106 -20.04 11.59 -12.83
C ALA A 106 -20.77 12.75 -12.14
N GLY A 107 -21.00 13.87 -12.83
CA GLY A 107 -21.80 15.00 -12.34
C GLY A 107 -21.09 15.96 -11.37
N GLY A 108 -19.77 15.82 -11.18
CA GLY A 108 -18.99 16.62 -10.23
C GLY A 108 -19.33 16.33 -8.76
N GLY A 109 -18.31 16.15 -7.92
CA GLY A 109 -18.45 16.08 -6.47
C GLY A 109 -19.01 14.77 -5.91
N SER A 110 -19.17 13.71 -6.71
CA SER A 110 -19.60 12.42 -6.19
C SER A 110 -18.46 11.71 -5.45
N GLU A 111 -18.64 11.48 -4.15
CA GLU A 111 -17.83 10.54 -3.36
C GLU A 111 -18.20 9.10 -3.73
N ASN A 112 -17.94 8.73 -4.98
CA ASN A 112 -18.24 7.40 -5.48
C ASN A 112 -16.98 6.53 -5.47
N LYS A 113 -16.97 5.49 -4.64
CA LYS A 113 -15.88 4.51 -4.56
C LYS A 113 -15.55 3.90 -5.93
N ALA A 114 -16.55 3.63 -6.77
CA ALA A 114 -16.34 3.10 -8.12
C ALA A 114 -15.61 4.13 -9.01
N LEU A 115 -15.97 5.42 -8.92
CA LEU A 115 -15.31 6.49 -9.65
C LEU A 115 -13.85 6.65 -9.21
N MET A 116 -13.60 6.63 -7.91
CA MET A 116 -12.25 6.66 -7.34
C MET A 116 -11.43 5.47 -7.85
N ARG A 117 -12.02 4.27 -7.85
CA ARG A 117 -11.39 3.06 -8.36
C ARG A 117 -11.02 3.19 -9.84
N SER A 118 -11.96 3.62 -10.69
CA SER A 118 -11.71 3.81 -12.13
C SER A 118 -10.66 4.88 -12.43
N ARG A 119 -10.65 5.99 -11.67
CA ARG A 119 -9.61 7.03 -11.78
C ARG A 119 -8.23 6.47 -11.43
N LEU A 120 -8.13 5.73 -10.32
CA LEU A 120 -6.89 5.11 -9.88
C LEU A 120 -6.39 4.08 -10.90
N GLU A 121 -7.25 3.16 -11.35
CA GLU A 121 -6.92 2.17 -12.38
C GLU A 121 -6.41 2.82 -13.65
N THR A 122 -7.05 3.91 -14.09
CA THR A 122 -6.62 4.68 -15.26
C THR A 122 -5.19 5.22 -15.06
N ILE A 123 -4.89 5.80 -13.90
CA ILE A 123 -3.54 6.29 -13.60
C ILE A 123 -2.53 5.14 -13.63
N LEU A 124 -2.81 4.03 -12.94
CA LEU A 124 -1.88 2.90 -12.86
C LEU A 124 -1.61 2.27 -14.22
N VAL A 125 -2.67 2.02 -15.01
CA VAL A 125 -2.56 1.44 -16.35
C VAL A 125 -1.80 2.36 -17.29
N VAL A 126 -2.14 3.66 -17.32
CA VAL A 126 -1.50 4.62 -18.21
C VAL A 126 -0.02 4.80 -17.86
N VAL A 127 0.31 4.90 -16.57
CA VAL A 127 1.70 5.02 -16.10
C VAL A 127 2.51 3.77 -16.43
N LEU A 128 2.00 2.57 -16.11
CA LEU A 128 2.71 1.32 -16.41
C LEU A 128 2.86 1.09 -17.91
N ALA A 129 1.81 1.30 -18.70
CA ALA A 129 1.85 1.16 -20.16
C ALA A 129 2.85 2.14 -20.79
N SER A 130 2.95 3.35 -20.25
CA SER A 130 3.91 4.34 -20.75
C SER A 130 5.35 3.90 -20.49
N LYS A 131 5.65 3.33 -19.31
CA LYS A 131 6.96 2.72 -19.04
C LYS A 131 7.28 1.52 -19.93
N LYS A 132 6.31 0.65 -20.18
CA LYS A 132 6.49 -0.48 -21.10
C LYS A 132 6.76 -0.05 -22.54
N ARG A 133 6.16 1.06 -22.99
CA ARG A 133 6.44 1.64 -24.32
C ARG A 133 7.83 2.29 -24.39
N GLU A 134 8.26 2.92 -23.32
CA GLU A 134 9.60 3.52 -23.20
C GLU A 134 10.69 2.44 -23.27
N SER A 135 10.51 1.33 -22.56
CA SER A 135 11.44 0.19 -22.62
C SER A 135 10.74 -1.13 -22.31
N ALA A 136 10.38 -1.87 -23.36
CA ALA A 136 9.76 -3.18 -23.21
C ALA A 136 10.72 -4.19 -22.55
N SER A 137 12.03 -4.06 -22.77
CA SER A 137 13.03 -4.94 -22.16
C SER A 137 13.19 -4.68 -20.65
N ALA A 138 13.13 -3.42 -20.21
CA ALA A 138 13.28 -3.11 -18.79
C ALA A 138 11.99 -3.35 -17.98
N TYR A 139 10.83 -3.02 -18.56
CA TYR A 139 9.55 -3.03 -17.84
C TYR A 139 8.61 -4.18 -18.26
N GLY A 140 9.04 -5.04 -19.18
CA GLY A 140 8.19 -6.07 -19.80
C GLY A 140 7.55 -7.02 -18.81
N SER A 141 8.31 -7.47 -17.80
CA SER A 141 7.89 -8.42 -16.77
C SER A 141 7.02 -7.81 -15.67
N LEU A 142 6.89 -6.47 -15.61
CA LEU A 142 6.04 -5.82 -14.61
C LEU A 142 4.57 -6.01 -14.97
N HIS A 143 3.75 -6.37 -14.01
CA HIS A 143 2.32 -6.56 -14.24
C HIS A 143 1.51 -5.97 -13.09
N LEU A 144 0.44 -5.27 -13.46
CA LEU A 144 -0.57 -4.82 -12.51
C LEU A 144 -1.42 -6.03 -12.13
N GLN A 145 -1.42 -6.33 -10.84
CA GLN A 145 -2.27 -7.34 -10.24
C GLN A 145 -3.40 -6.64 -9.49
N PHE A 146 -4.62 -7.10 -9.73
CA PHE A 146 -5.81 -6.64 -9.02
C PHE A 146 -5.91 -7.32 -7.65
N GLU A 147 -7.01 -7.03 -6.96
CA GLU A 147 -7.31 -7.46 -5.61
C GLU A 147 -6.78 -8.85 -5.29
N LYS A 148 -5.98 -8.91 -4.23
CA LYS A 148 -5.27 -10.11 -3.78
C LYS A 148 -5.29 -10.16 -2.27
N ASN A 149 -5.63 -11.32 -1.74
CA ASN A 149 -5.50 -11.60 -0.33
C ASN A 149 -4.07 -12.06 -0.04
N LEU A 150 -3.50 -11.60 1.07
CA LEU A 150 -2.22 -12.06 1.58
C LEU A 150 -2.38 -12.65 2.98
N SER A 151 -1.70 -13.77 3.24
CA SER A 151 -1.60 -14.37 4.57
C SER A 151 -0.14 -14.63 4.94
N LEU A 152 0.19 -14.54 6.23
CA LEU A 152 1.56 -14.78 6.69
C LEU A 152 1.60 -15.32 8.13
N PRO A 153 2.32 -16.42 8.39
CA PRO A 153 2.63 -16.87 9.74
C PRO A 153 3.46 -15.83 10.51
N TRP A 154 2.89 -15.36 11.61
CA TRP A 154 3.42 -14.29 12.44
C TRP A 154 3.68 -14.74 13.87
N SER A 155 4.71 -14.18 14.50
CA SER A 155 5.02 -14.47 15.90
C SER A 155 5.32 -13.20 16.68
N HIS A 156 4.54 -12.97 17.72
CA HIS A 156 4.64 -11.79 18.57
C HIS A 156 4.38 -12.17 20.03
N LYS A 157 5.24 -11.70 20.94
CA LYS A 157 5.17 -11.99 22.39
C LYS A 157 4.98 -13.49 22.71
N ASN A 158 5.78 -14.34 22.07
CA ASN A 158 5.76 -15.80 22.20
C ASN A 158 4.42 -16.48 21.83
N ARG A 159 3.57 -15.82 21.04
CA ARG A 159 2.37 -16.40 20.46
C ARG A 159 2.48 -16.39 18.94
N ALA A 160 1.99 -17.47 18.31
CA ALA A 160 1.91 -17.61 16.87
C ALA A 160 0.50 -17.30 16.37
N TYR A 161 0.43 -16.67 15.20
CA TYR A 161 -0.78 -16.19 14.55
C TYR A 161 -0.63 -16.37 13.03
N VAL A 162 -1.75 -16.32 12.32
CA VAL A 162 -1.75 -16.02 10.88
C VAL A 162 -2.25 -14.58 10.72
N LEU A 163 -1.44 -13.72 10.11
CA LEU A 163 -1.88 -12.40 9.70
C LEU A 163 -2.52 -12.47 8.34
N GLU A 164 -3.64 -11.77 8.17
CA GLU A 164 -4.39 -11.75 6.91
C GLU A 164 -4.73 -10.32 6.52
N GLY A 165 -4.66 -10.05 5.22
CA GLY A 165 -5.03 -8.76 4.67
C GLY A 165 -5.37 -8.83 3.20
N THR A 166 -5.91 -7.73 2.68
CA THR A 166 -6.27 -7.58 1.28
C THR A 166 -5.63 -6.31 0.74
N THR A 167 -5.09 -6.38 -0.47
CA THR A 167 -4.56 -5.25 -1.22
C THR A 167 -5.44 -5.01 -2.44
N ASP A 168 -5.73 -3.74 -2.76
CA ASP A 168 -6.56 -3.40 -3.93
C ASP A 168 -5.82 -3.62 -5.24
N TYR A 169 -4.53 -3.25 -5.28
CA TYR A 169 -3.64 -3.51 -6.41
C TYR A 169 -2.21 -3.72 -5.96
N SER A 170 -1.43 -4.39 -6.78
CA SER A 170 0.01 -4.55 -6.58
C SER A 170 0.74 -4.59 -7.91
N ILE A 171 2.02 -4.21 -7.91
CA ILE A 171 2.89 -4.37 -9.08
C ILE A 171 3.79 -5.56 -8.85
N TRP A 172 3.59 -6.58 -9.67
CA TRP A 172 4.36 -7.81 -9.63
C TRP A 172 5.42 -7.79 -10.72
N TYR A 173 6.53 -8.47 -10.50
CA TYR A 173 7.64 -8.58 -11.42
C TYR A 173 8.28 -9.97 -11.36
N GLY A 174 9.04 -10.30 -12.40
CA GLY A 174 9.57 -11.64 -12.62
C GLY A 174 8.60 -12.54 -13.38
N GLU A 175 9.12 -13.43 -14.23
CA GLU A 175 8.30 -14.33 -15.05
C GLU A 175 7.94 -15.62 -14.29
N GLN A 176 8.95 -16.44 -13.99
CA GLN A 176 8.78 -17.70 -13.26
C GLN A 176 8.71 -17.50 -11.74
N LYS A 177 9.27 -16.39 -11.27
CA LYS A 177 9.56 -16.10 -9.86
C LYS A 177 8.92 -14.76 -9.52
N LYS A 178 7.60 -14.77 -9.39
CA LYS A 178 6.85 -13.53 -9.28
C LYS A 178 6.96 -12.96 -7.87
N GLU A 179 7.32 -11.69 -7.77
CA GLU A 179 7.43 -10.97 -6.51
C GLU A 179 6.83 -9.58 -6.64
N THR A 180 6.57 -8.92 -5.51
CA THR A 180 6.14 -7.52 -5.47
C THR A 180 6.94 -6.74 -4.42
N ASN A 181 7.11 -5.45 -4.66
CA ASN A 181 7.61 -4.45 -3.71
C ASN A 181 6.67 -3.25 -3.60
N LEU A 182 5.48 -3.30 -4.21
CA LEU A 182 4.54 -2.18 -4.23
C LEU A 182 3.11 -2.68 -4.02
N LEU A 183 2.47 -2.15 -2.97
CA LEU A 183 1.08 -2.39 -2.62
C LEU A 183 0.28 -1.08 -2.73
N PHE A 184 -0.91 -1.14 -3.30
CA PHE A 184 -1.86 -0.04 -3.38
C PHE A 184 -3.13 -0.33 -2.60
N PHE A 185 -3.66 0.73 -2.00
CA PHE A 185 -4.86 0.72 -1.18
C PHE A 185 -5.71 1.93 -1.56
N CYS A 186 -6.93 1.66 -2.01
CA CYS A 186 -7.94 2.66 -2.28
C CYS A 186 -8.73 2.91 -1.00
N ALA A 187 -8.81 4.17 -0.59
CA ALA A 187 -9.67 4.55 0.51
C ALA A 187 -11.12 4.16 0.20
N SER A 188 -11.83 3.66 1.21
CA SER A 188 -13.25 3.34 1.07
C SER A 188 -14.12 4.61 0.99
N ARG A 189 -13.64 5.71 1.55
CA ARG A 189 -14.24 7.06 1.55
C ARG A 189 -13.14 8.11 1.63
N ARG A 190 -13.42 9.32 1.14
CA ARG A 190 -12.50 10.46 1.23
C ARG A 190 -12.12 10.75 2.69
N GLY A 191 -10.85 11.07 2.93
CA GLY A 191 -10.33 11.36 4.28
C GLY A 191 -10.12 10.16 5.21
N ASN A 192 -10.65 8.97 4.90
CA ASN A 192 -10.36 7.74 5.66
C ASN A 192 -9.42 6.82 4.88
N ILE A 193 -8.15 7.23 4.85
CA ILE A 193 -7.19 6.67 3.90
C ILE A 193 -6.67 5.30 4.35
N GLY A 194 -6.93 4.77 5.55
CA GLY A 194 -6.55 3.38 5.87
C GLY A 194 -5.03 3.13 5.93
N ARG A 195 -4.27 4.15 6.38
CA ARG A 195 -2.79 4.12 6.39
C ARG A 195 -2.18 2.98 7.21
N TYR A 196 -2.83 2.59 8.31
CA TYR A 196 -2.31 1.56 9.20
C TYR A 196 -2.48 0.17 8.61
N GLN A 197 -3.60 -0.08 7.91
CA GLN A 197 -3.81 -1.31 7.15
C GLN A 197 -2.72 -1.45 6.07
N ALA A 198 -2.44 -0.38 5.34
CA ALA A 198 -1.36 -0.38 4.35
C ALA A 198 0.00 -0.73 4.99
N LEU A 199 0.37 -0.08 6.10
CA LEU A 199 1.61 -0.38 6.82
C LEU A 199 1.68 -1.83 7.31
N CYS A 200 0.57 -2.41 7.78
CA CYS A 200 0.51 -3.81 8.18
C CYS A 200 0.82 -4.76 7.01
N SER A 201 0.16 -4.59 5.87
CA SER A 201 0.43 -5.40 4.67
C SER A 201 1.87 -5.23 4.17
N MET A 202 2.36 -3.99 4.16
CA MET A 202 3.75 -3.70 3.77
C MET A 202 4.75 -4.39 4.71
N ALA A 203 4.47 -4.40 6.02
CA ALA A 203 5.32 -5.05 7.01
C ALA A 203 5.34 -6.57 6.86
N MET A 204 4.19 -7.19 6.57
CA MET A 204 4.11 -8.62 6.25
C MET A 204 5.03 -8.96 5.08
N LEU A 205 4.93 -8.20 3.98
CA LEU A 205 5.75 -8.41 2.79
C LEU A 205 7.24 -8.13 3.05
N HIS A 206 7.56 -7.06 3.77
CA HIS A 206 8.94 -6.72 4.17
C HIS A 206 9.58 -7.86 4.99
N HIS A 207 8.83 -8.39 5.97
CA HIS A 207 9.27 -9.50 6.80
C HIS A 207 9.46 -10.79 6.00
N ALA A 208 8.55 -11.07 5.06
CA ALA A 208 8.66 -12.21 4.15
C ALA A 208 9.93 -12.11 3.28
N ARG A 209 10.22 -10.93 2.71
CA ARG A 209 11.45 -10.69 1.94
C ARG A 209 12.72 -10.84 2.79
N LYS A 210 12.70 -10.40 4.06
CA LYS A 210 13.82 -10.61 5.00
C LYS A 210 14.05 -12.09 5.30
N ARG A 211 12.98 -12.87 5.55
CA ARG A 211 13.06 -14.33 5.72
C ARG A 211 13.63 -15.02 4.48
N ALA A 212 13.24 -14.56 3.29
CA ALA A 212 13.75 -15.03 2.01
C ALA A 212 15.16 -14.51 1.66
N ARG A 213 15.82 -13.78 2.56
CA ARG A 213 17.19 -13.23 2.39
C ARG A 213 17.37 -12.39 1.12
N ARG A 214 16.35 -11.59 0.77
CA ARG A 214 16.45 -10.65 -0.35
C ARG A 214 17.44 -9.54 -0.02
N ASN A 215 18.34 -9.23 -0.95
CA ASN A 215 19.29 -8.11 -0.82
C ASN A 215 18.59 -6.75 -0.78
N ASP A 216 17.43 -6.66 -1.43
CA ASP A 216 16.55 -5.51 -1.38
C ASP A 216 15.20 -5.92 -0.79
N THR A 217 14.93 -5.41 0.40
CA THR A 217 13.71 -5.64 1.17
C THR A 217 12.83 -4.40 1.24
N ILE A 218 13.15 -3.34 0.46
CA ILE A 218 12.37 -2.11 0.44
C ILE A 218 10.96 -2.42 -0.06
N ILE A 219 9.95 -1.95 0.67
CA ILE A 219 8.54 -2.07 0.31
C ILE A 219 7.92 -0.69 0.20
N TYR A 220 7.22 -0.43 -0.89
CA TYR A 220 6.40 0.74 -1.10
C TYR A 220 4.92 0.43 -0.88
N GLY A 221 4.23 1.40 -0.32
CA GLY A 221 2.79 1.43 -0.20
C GLY A 221 2.25 2.74 -0.71
N ILE A 222 1.13 2.68 -1.42
CA ILE A 222 0.42 3.88 -1.85
C ILE A 222 -1.01 3.77 -1.37
N VAL A 223 -1.46 4.83 -0.72
CA VAL A 223 -2.76 4.88 -0.07
C VAL A 223 -3.45 6.16 -0.48
N THR A 224 -4.60 6.07 -1.13
CA THR A 224 -5.20 7.24 -1.76
C THR A 224 -6.73 7.19 -1.83
N ASP A 225 -7.36 8.34 -1.72
CA ASP A 225 -8.76 8.57 -2.09
C ASP A 225 -8.90 9.26 -3.46
N THR A 226 -7.86 9.16 -4.29
CA THR A 226 -7.64 9.83 -5.58
C THR A 226 -7.38 11.34 -5.53
N ASP A 227 -7.66 12.00 -4.40
CA ASP A 227 -7.36 13.42 -4.22
C ASP A 227 -6.14 13.62 -3.33
N GLU A 228 -6.09 12.94 -2.18
CA GLU A 228 -4.91 12.84 -1.33
C GLU A 228 -4.17 11.53 -1.61
N TRP A 229 -2.86 11.62 -1.78
CA TRP A 229 -1.96 10.50 -2.04
C TRP A 229 -0.95 10.41 -0.92
N ARG A 230 -0.97 9.29 -0.20
CA ARG A 230 0.01 8.97 0.83
C ARG A 230 0.93 7.89 0.29
N PHE A 231 2.19 8.25 0.10
CA PHE A 231 3.24 7.30 -0.21
C PHE A 231 3.91 6.87 1.08
N LEU A 232 4.16 5.58 1.19
CA LEU A 232 4.76 4.92 2.35
C LEU A 232 5.91 4.05 1.87
N CYS A 233 6.98 3.98 2.66
CA CYS A 233 8.13 3.16 2.37
C CYS A 233 8.57 2.49 3.66
N ILE A 234 8.89 1.21 3.61
CA ILE A 234 9.67 0.51 4.62
C ILE A 234 11.04 0.22 3.99
N ASP A 235 12.10 0.74 4.59
CA ASP A 235 13.48 0.54 4.12
C ASP A 235 14.07 -0.81 4.59
N LYS A 236 15.35 -1.05 4.31
CA LYS A 236 16.02 -2.33 4.61
C LYS A 236 16.21 -2.55 6.11
N GLU A 237 16.34 -1.44 6.84
CA GLU A 237 16.52 -1.32 8.28
C GLU A 237 15.20 -1.46 9.06
N SER A 238 14.09 -1.75 8.36
CA SER A 238 12.75 -1.84 8.94
C SER A 238 12.27 -0.52 9.55
N GLN A 239 12.74 0.60 8.99
CA GLN A 239 12.21 1.92 9.28
C GLN A 239 11.16 2.31 8.25
N TYR A 240 10.09 2.95 8.69
CA TYR A 240 9.02 3.41 7.83
C TYR A 240 9.04 4.94 7.68
N SER A 241 8.85 5.42 6.46
CA SER A 241 8.69 6.82 6.12
C SER A 241 7.46 7.04 5.26
N GLY A 242 7.05 8.29 5.07
CA GLY A 242 6.00 8.61 4.11
C GLY A 242 5.99 10.06 3.70
N CYS A 243 5.32 10.33 2.59
CA CYS A 243 5.04 11.68 2.11
C CYS A 243 3.59 11.79 1.65
N ILE A 244 3.05 13.01 1.68
CA ILE A 244 1.66 13.30 1.35
C ILE A 244 1.66 14.31 0.21
N MET A 245 0.90 13.99 -0.83
CA MET A 245 0.73 14.81 -2.01
C MET A 245 -0.77 14.97 -2.30
N SER A 246 -1.15 16.09 -2.90
CA SER A 246 -2.54 16.37 -3.26
C SER A 246 -2.66 16.57 -4.76
N TRP A 247 -3.51 15.76 -5.37
CA TRP A 247 -3.80 15.79 -6.79
C TRP A 247 -4.30 17.18 -7.22
N ASP A 248 -5.28 17.74 -6.52
CA ASP A 248 -5.90 19.02 -6.91
C ASP A 248 -5.07 20.25 -6.55
N LYS A 249 -3.98 20.10 -5.79
CA LYS A 249 -3.07 21.21 -5.42
C LYS A 249 -1.87 21.33 -6.36
N GLY A 250 -1.98 20.83 -7.58
CA GLY A 250 -0.93 20.95 -8.61
C GLY A 250 0.23 19.97 -8.45
N GLN A 251 0.12 18.96 -7.58
CA GLN A 251 1.17 17.96 -7.36
C GLN A 251 1.00 16.72 -8.24
N GLN A 252 0.20 16.78 -9.31
CA GLN A 252 -0.06 15.62 -10.17
C GLN A 252 1.23 15.08 -10.80
N VAL A 253 2.13 15.98 -11.21
CA VAL A 253 3.44 15.60 -11.78
C VAL A 253 4.29 14.88 -10.75
N ASP A 254 4.33 15.34 -9.49
CA ASP A 254 5.11 14.71 -8.43
C ASP A 254 4.55 13.34 -8.04
N ILE A 255 3.22 13.20 -7.99
CA ILE A 255 2.52 11.93 -7.75
C ILE A 255 2.91 10.91 -8.82
N ILE A 256 2.78 11.29 -10.09
CA ILE A 256 3.10 10.41 -11.22
C ILE A 256 4.59 10.08 -11.22
N SER A 257 5.46 11.07 -11.04
CA SER A 257 6.92 10.89 -10.96
C SER A 257 7.32 9.93 -9.83
N THR A 258 6.62 9.97 -8.70
CA THR A 258 6.85 9.04 -7.58
C THR A 258 6.45 7.61 -7.92
N ILE A 259 5.29 7.41 -8.56
CA ILE A 259 4.89 6.08 -9.06
C ILE A 259 5.93 5.56 -10.06
N TYR A 260 6.39 6.43 -10.97
CA TYR A 260 7.43 6.13 -11.94
C TYR A 260 8.74 5.68 -11.27
N LYS A 261 9.22 6.41 -10.27
CA LYS A 261 10.42 6.05 -9.49
C LYS A 261 10.29 4.64 -8.88
N ILE A 262 9.12 4.31 -8.34
CA ILE A 262 8.87 2.99 -7.75
C ILE A 262 8.84 1.90 -8.83
N LEU A 263 8.23 2.15 -10.00
CA LEU A 263 8.26 1.21 -11.13
C LEU A 263 9.67 0.97 -11.65
N THR A 264 10.52 2.00 -11.71
CA THR A 264 11.93 1.86 -12.07
C THR A 264 12.67 0.95 -11.07
N HIS A 265 12.40 1.09 -9.78
CA HIS A 265 12.95 0.19 -8.78
C HIS A 265 12.44 -1.25 -8.95
N ALA A 266 11.15 -1.45 -9.20
CA ALA A 266 10.58 -2.76 -9.49
C ALA A 266 11.22 -3.42 -10.72
N ALA A 267 11.49 -2.66 -11.78
CA ALA A 267 12.20 -3.12 -12.98
C ALA A 267 13.65 -3.55 -12.68
N ALA A 268 14.37 -2.80 -11.85
CA ALA A 268 15.70 -3.19 -11.41
C ALA A 268 15.69 -4.49 -10.60
N LEU A 269 14.68 -4.67 -9.73
CA LEU A 269 14.49 -5.92 -8.99
C LEU A 269 14.18 -7.09 -9.92
N ALA A 270 13.32 -6.89 -10.92
CA ALA A 270 12.98 -7.90 -11.92
C ALA A 270 14.23 -8.44 -12.63
N GLN A 271 15.09 -7.54 -13.12
CA GLN A 271 16.34 -7.91 -13.79
C GLN A 271 17.30 -8.66 -12.85
N ALA A 272 17.36 -8.24 -11.58
CA ALA A 272 18.19 -8.92 -10.58
C ALA A 272 17.70 -10.33 -10.24
N LEU A 273 16.40 -10.63 -10.39
CA LEU A 273 15.83 -11.97 -10.18
C LEU A 273 16.18 -12.95 -11.31
N GLU A 274 16.36 -12.44 -12.52
CA GLU A 274 16.67 -13.21 -13.74
C GLU A 274 18.18 -13.43 -13.92
N ALA A 275 19.01 -12.67 -13.22
CA ALA A 275 20.45 -12.83 -13.24
C ALA A 275 20.87 -14.22 -12.72
N PRO A 276 21.85 -14.90 -13.36
CA PRO A 276 22.36 -16.19 -12.90
C PRO A 276 22.88 -16.09 -11.46
N SER A 277 22.22 -16.77 -10.51
CA SER A 277 22.66 -16.83 -9.11
C SER A 277 23.37 -18.14 -8.78
N LEU A 278 24.47 -18.07 -8.05
CA LEU A 278 25.19 -19.25 -7.52
C LEU A 278 24.46 -19.93 -6.36
N THR A 279 23.42 -19.30 -5.81
CA THR A 279 22.58 -19.83 -4.73
C THR A 279 21.26 -20.36 -5.27
N GLU A 280 20.78 -21.45 -4.66
CA GLU A 280 19.43 -21.97 -4.89
C GLU A 280 18.41 -20.88 -4.55
N TYR A 281 17.70 -20.41 -5.58
CA TYR A 281 16.65 -19.41 -5.42
C TYR A 281 15.41 -20.09 -4.80
N ARG A 282 14.93 -19.57 -3.67
CA ARG A 282 13.61 -19.91 -3.11
C ARG A 282 12.69 -18.72 -3.24
N SER A 283 11.44 -18.95 -3.64
CA SER A 283 10.44 -17.88 -3.73
C SER A 283 10.25 -17.22 -2.35
N VAL A 284 9.74 -15.99 -2.34
CA VAL A 284 9.41 -15.32 -1.07
C VAL A 284 8.33 -16.10 -0.33
N GLU A 285 7.39 -16.71 -1.06
CA GLU A 285 6.33 -17.56 -0.51
C GLU A 285 6.92 -18.78 0.22
N ASP A 286 7.73 -19.58 -0.47
CA ASP A 286 8.33 -20.81 0.06
C ASP A 286 9.23 -20.55 1.27
N ALA A 287 10.00 -19.46 1.23
CA ALA A 287 10.97 -19.15 2.27
C ALA A 287 10.34 -18.54 3.54
N SER A 288 9.12 -18.01 3.45
CA SER A 288 8.51 -17.24 4.55
C SER A 288 7.16 -17.76 5.04
N GLY A 289 6.49 -18.62 4.25
CA GLY A 289 5.10 -19.00 4.43
C GLY A 289 4.11 -17.90 4.02
N LEU A 290 4.55 -16.90 3.26
CA LEU A 290 3.65 -15.91 2.67
C LEU A 290 2.79 -16.62 1.62
N GLU A 291 1.48 -16.43 1.68
CA GLU A 291 0.56 -16.97 0.69
C GLU A 291 -0.26 -15.84 0.07
N TRP A 292 -0.57 -16.02 -1.22
CA TRP A 292 -1.41 -15.12 -2.00
C TRP A 292 -2.62 -15.88 -2.53
N SER A 293 -3.83 -15.44 -2.21
CA SER A 293 -5.07 -16.05 -2.72
C SER A 293 -5.94 -15.02 -3.43
N ASP A 294 -6.79 -15.51 -4.32
CA ASP A 294 -7.85 -14.70 -4.94
C ASP A 294 -9.03 -14.53 -3.97
#